data_AF-A0A7G3FP93-F1
#
_entry.id   AF-A0A7G3FP93-F1
#
_cell.length_a   1.000
_cell.length_b   1.000
_cell.length_c   1.000
_cell.angle_alpha   90.00
_cell.angle_beta   90.00
_cell.angle_gamma   90.00
#
_symmetry.space_group_name_H-M   'P 1'
#
loop_
_entity.id
_entity.type
_entity.pdbx_description
1 polymer ?
#
loop_
_entity_poly.entity_id
_entity_poly.type
_entity_poly.pdbx_seq_one_letter_code
_entity_poly.pdbx_strand_id
1 'polypeptide(L)'
;MKAHVLIIFFSAILFSCKEEKKLLSDSELEQVQVFTLDEVNKKDGKEIYKVDFSGEGNEEVLSSISDLSQIQYLDLSNNNLRSIPTEVFQLDNLQHLILSGNNIQSIDSKLLELKNLKEVVITDLNQNSSFQDLTVLEVALAMKELGEIEEYNYLKDAPNLLLPAYQYYANTCDRDVPPYLYSKHVYGYISNTATGVSSIVAASSINPDMNLKNAQLNINMAFLRAYDYPGKGEHNAFFGFHGSTIGTSTVKTNTEYNYNRNFEVNEDDEASLRSVPVFNGLFVGKDGVLFKCKVINVSNKRDDRISEIFQGVSSGLEIIKITETNPAVGMVGELAGTALKILQSGRKNVTIHDVELGLHFNDNGVDLQLRKGTYVVLNVPPCMNGVPFQFNWNEYKFDKTNGRFTDDKGNPKNLKFNYIVFTIS
;
A
#
# COMPACT_ATOMS: atom_id res chain seq x y z
N MET A 1 -69.44 -3.60 -43.18
CA MET A 1 -68.76 -4.55 -44.09
C MET A 1 -67.43 -4.94 -43.43
N LYS A 2 -67.29 -6.21 -43.03
CA LYS A 2 -66.06 -6.97 -42.66
C LYS A 2 -65.05 -6.28 -41.71
N ALA A 3 -65.01 -6.61 -40.41
CA ALA A 3 -64.21 -7.68 -39.78
C ALA A 3 -62.71 -7.64 -40.13
N HIS A 4 -61.82 -7.48 -39.14
CA HIS A 4 -61.04 -8.58 -38.55
C HIS A 4 -60.22 -8.11 -37.33
N VAL A 5 -60.19 -9.00 -36.34
CA VAL A 5 -59.53 -8.96 -35.04
C VAL A 5 -58.02 -9.26 -35.19
N LEU A 6 -57.18 -8.65 -34.36
CA LEU A 6 -55.98 -9.33 -33.87
C LEU A 6 -55.76 -9.01 -32.38
N ILE A 7 -56.18 -9.95 -31.56
CA ILE A 7 -55.83 -10.08 -30.14
C ILE A 7 -54.40 -10.61 -30.09
N ILE A 8 -53.49 -9.90 -29.43
CA ILE A 8 -52.25 -10.48 -28.94
C ILE A 8 -52.27 -10.37 -27.42
N PHE A 9 -52.45 -11.52 -26.78
CA PHE A 9 -52.15 -11.74 -25.38
C PHE A 9 -50.65 -11.51 -25.17
N PHE A 10 -50.27 -10.53 -24.34
CA PHE A 10 -49.01 -10.61 -23.60
C PHE A 10 -49.35 -10.90 -22.15
N SER A 11 -48.90 -12.07 -21.71
CA SER A 11 -49.03 -12.57 -20.35
C SER A 11 -48.59 -11.52 -19.34
N ALA A 12 -49.37 -11.39 -18.27
CA ALA A 12 -48.93 -10.77 -17.03
C ALA A 12 -47.66 -11.47 -16.53
N ILE A 13 -46.50 -10.95 -16.91
CA ILE A 13 -45.30 -11.09 -16.11
C ILE A 13 -45.52 -10.09 -14.97
N LEU A 14 -45.93 -10.62 -13.82
CA LEU A 14 -45.73 -9.98 -12.53
C LEU A 14 -44.23 -9.66 -12.43
N PHE A 15 -43.84 -8.48 -12.89
CA PHE A 15 -42.65 -7.83 -12.36
C PHE A 15 -42.99 -7.51 -10.92
N SER A 16 -42.62 -8.41 -10.01
CA SER A 16 -42.27 -8.03 -8.66
C SER A 16 -41.10 -7.07 -8.80
N CYS A 17 -41.41 -5.79 -8.97
CA CYS A 17 -40.44 -4.72 -8.84
C CYS A 17 -39.96 -4.80 -7.39
N LYS A 18 -38.81 -5.45 -7.15
CA LYS A 18 -38.05 -5.19 -5.93
C LYS A 18 -37.72 -3.70 -6.01
N GLU A 19 -38.41 -2.89 -5.22
CA GLU A 19 -38.04 -1.49 -5.03
C GLU A 19 -36.55 -1.45 -4.69
N GLU A 20 -35.77 -0.73 -5.50
CA GLU A 20 -34.38 -0.44 -5.17
C GLU A 20 -34.37 0.29 -3.83
N LYS A 21 -33.72 -0.33 -2.85
CA LYS A 21 -33.56 0.21 -1.49
C LYS A 21 -32.93 1.60 -1.57
N LYS A 22 -33.69 2.66 -1.26
CA LYS A 22 -33.22 4.05 -1.37
C LYS A 22 -32.17 4.37 -0.30
N LEU A 23 -30.92 4.58 -0.71
CA LEU A 23 -29.88 5.17 0.15
C LEU A 23 -30.11 6.69 0.22
N LEU A 24 -30.24 7.26 1.42
CA LEU A 24 -30.54 8.68 1.63
C LEU A 24 -29.25 9.50 1.73
N SER A 25 -29.29 10.77 1.31
CA SER A 25 -28.20 11.71 1.63
C SER A 25 -28.23 12.08 3.12
N ASP A 26 -27.11 12.62 3.65
CA ASP A 26 -27.03 13.02 5.07
C ASP A 26 -28.12 14.04 5.43
N SER A 27 -28.39 15.01 4.54
CA SER A 27 -29.45 16.01 4.73
C SER A 27 -30.87 15.40 4.68
N GLU A 28 -31.08 14.36 3.87
CA GLU A 28 -32.36 13.64 3.86
C GLU A 28 -32.51 12.84 5.15
N LEU A 29 -31.44 12.17 5.60
CA LEU A 29 -31.41 11.35 6.82
C LEU A 29 -31.61 12.19 8.09
N GLU A 30 -31.15 13.44 8.12
CA GLU A 30 -31.45 14.39 9.21
C GLU A 30 -32.95 14.62 9.40
N GLN A 31 -33.74 14.60 8.31
CA GLN A 31 -35.17 14.85 8.33
C GLN A 31 -36.00 13.59 8.62
N VAL A 32 -35.37 12.41 8.64
CA VAL A 32 -36.06 11.15 8.91
C VAL A 32 -36.29 10.96 10.42
N GLN A 33 -37.49 10.46 10.76
CA GLN A 33 -37.85 10.06 12.11
C GLN A 33 -36.92 8.96 12.64
N VAL A 34 -36.49 9.11 13.89
CA VAL A 34 -35.83 8.07 14.67
C VAL A 34 -36.88 7.19 15.33
N PHE A 35 -36.73 5.87 15.22
CA PHE A 35 -37.62 4.89 15.83
C PHE A 35 -36.96 4.21 17.01
N THR A 36 -37.68 4.09 18.14
CA THR A 36 -37.23 3.26 19.27
C THR A 36 -37.50 1.78 19.02
N LEU A 37 -36.89 0.88 19.81
CA LEU A 37 -37.14 -0.57 19.74
C LEU A 37 -38.63 -0.90 19.82
N ASP A 38 -39.31 -0.24 20.74
CA ASP A 38 -40.73 -0.37 21.00
C ASP A 38 -41.62 0.05 19.80
N GLU A 39 -41.17 1.05 19.04
CA GLU A 39 -41.85 1.54 17.83
C GLU A 39 -41.57 0.66 16.61
N VAL A 40 -40.36 0.09 16.51
CA VAL A 40 -39.98 -0.88 15.48
C VAL A 40 -40.85 -2.14 15.61
N ASN A 41 -41.00 -2.68 16.82
CA ASN A 41 -41.78 -3.90 17.08
C ASN A 41 -43.28 -3.76 16.80
N LYS A 42 -43.80 -2.52 16.77
CA LYS A 42 -45.22 -2.22 16.53
C LYS A 42 -45.52 -1.82 15.07
N LYS A 43 -44.53 -1.84 14.18
CA LYS A 43 -44.64 -1.29 12.83
C LYS A 43 -45.04 -2.36 11.82
N ASP A 44 -46.10 -2.09 11.06
CA ASP A 44 -46.50 -2.87 9.88
C ASP A 44 -46.17 -2.06 8.61
N GLY A 45 -45.12 -2.47 7.88
CA GLY A 45 -44.86 -2.03 6.50
C GLY A 45 -44.28 -0.62 6.26
N LYS A 46 -43.79 0.10 7.27
CA LYS A 46 -43.12 1.41 7.07
C LYS A 46 -41.60 1.24 6.97
N GLU A 47 -40.97 1.85 5.97
CA GLU A 47 -39.50 1.93 5.87
C GLU A 47 -38.88 2.57 7.14
N ILE A 48 -37.84 1.95 7.66
CA ILE A 48 -37.10 2.40 8.84
C ILE A 48 -35.67 2.67 8.39
N TYR A 49 -35.24 3.93 8.50
CA TYR A 49 -33.87 4.32 8.17
C TYR A 49 -33.04 4.69 9.40
N LYS A 50 -33.68 5.08 10.50
CA LYS A 50 -33.01 5.46 11.75
C LYS A 50 -33.64 4.75 12.93
N VAL A 51 -32.82 4.08 13.70
CA VAL A 51 -33.23 3.46 14.96
C VAL A 51 -32.34 3.91 16.09
N ASP A 52 -32.97 4.13 17.25
CA ASP A 52 -32.31 4.37 18.52
C ASP A 52 -32.69 3.21 19.45
N PHE A 53 -31.72 2.34 19.68
CA PHE A 53 -31.82 1.22 20.61
C PHE A 53 -30.93 1.46 21.83
N SER A 54 -30.67 2.71 22.18
CA SER A 54 -29.83 3.02 23.33
C SER A 54 -30.49 2.59 24.64
N GLY A 55 -29.73 1.88 25.47
CA GLY A 55 -30.20 1.44 26.80
C GLY A 55 -31.25 0.32 26.82
N GLU A 56 -31.54 -0.32 25.68
CA GLU A 56 -32.54 -1.40 25.55
C GLU A 56 -32.04 -2.78 26.02
N GLY A 57 -30.71 -2.96 26.16
CA GLY A 57 -30.09 -4.22 26.58
C GLY A 57 -29.78 -5.19 25.43
N ASN A 58 -28.72 -6.00 25.60
CA ASN A 58 -28.10 -6.75 24.50
C ASN A 58 -29.03 -7.78 23.81
N GLU A 59 -29.78 -8.60 24.55
CA GLU A 59 -30.55 -9.71 23.95
C GLU A 59 -31.70 -9.24 23.05
N GLU A 60 -32.41 -8.17 23.42
CA GLU A 60 -33.56 -7.67 22.66
C GLU A 60 -33.12 -6.95 21.38
N VAL A 61 -32.01 -6.22 21.46
CA VAL A 61 -31.38 -5.52 20.33
C VAL A 61 -30.93 -6.47 19.22
N LEU A 62 -30.27 -7.59 19.57
CA LEU A 62 -29.75 -8.56 18.60
C LEU A 62 -30.84 -9.16 17.72
N SER A 63 -31.98 -9.49 18.31
CA SER A 63 -33.12 -10.08 17.59
C SER A 63 -33.74 -9.12 16.58
N SER A 64 -33.69 -7.81 16.87
CA SER A 64 -34.38 -6.78 16.07
C SER A 64 -33.53 -6.24 14.92
N ILE A 65 -32.20 -6.21 15.06
CA ILE A 65 -31.30 -5.70 14.01
C ILE A 65 -31.36 -6.55 12.73
N SER A 66 -31.53 -7.87 12.87
CA SER A 66 -31.50 -8.82 11.74
C SER A 66 -32.57 -8.53 10.68
N ASP A 67 -33.71 -7.97 11.08
CA ASP A 67 -34.84 -7.70 10.19
C ASP A 67 -34.78 -6.29 9.55
N LEU A 68 -33.81 -5.46 9.97
CA LEU A 68 -33.74 -4.04 9.65
C LEU A 68 -32.76 -3.70 8.51
N SER A 69 -32.82 -4.45 7.41
CA SER A 69 -31.90 -4.33 6.27
C SER A 69 -31.94 -3.02 5.45
N GLN A 70 -32.66 -2.00 5.93
CA GLN A 70 -32.80 -0.67 5.30
C GLN A 70 -32.17 0.45 6.13
N ILE A 71 -31.75 0.16 7.36
CA ILE A 71 -31.29 1.20 8.27
C ILE A 71 -29.96 1.80 7.81
N GLN A 72 -29.86 3.11 8.05
CA GLN A 72 -28.74 3.96 7.68
C GLN A 72 -28.16 4.67 8.91
N TYR A 73 -28.92 4.74 10.00
CA TYR A 73 -28.48 5.21 11.31
C TYR A 73 -28.89 4.21 12.38
N LEU A 74 -27.94 3.80 13.22
CA LEU A 74 -28.15 2.86 14.32
C LEU A 74 -27.46 3.37 15.58
N ASP A 75 -28.24 3.67 16.62
CA ASP A 75 -27.71 3.95 17.96
C ASP A 75 -27.84 2.71 18.84
N LEU A 76 -26.69 2.21 19.32
CA LEU A 76 -26.56 1.08 20.23
C LEU A 76 -25.93 1.51 21.57
N SER A 77 -25.94 2.79 21.89
CA SER A 77 -25.28 3.29 23.10
C SER A 77 -25.87 2.71 24.38
N ASN A 78 -25.08 2.64 25.45
CA ASN A 78 -25.53 2.23 26.80
C ASN A 78 -26.13 0.81 26.91
N ASN A 79 -25.73 -0.12 26.05
CA ASN A 79 -26.27 -1.50 26.00
C ASN A 79 -25.38 -2.57 26.67
N ASN A 80 -24.33 -2.17 27.37
CA ASN A 80 -23.34 -3.08 27.98
C ASN A 80 -22.67 -4.06 26.98
N LEU A 81 -22.62 -3.71 25.69
CA LEU A 81 -22.04 -4.57 24.65
C LEU A 81 -20.54 -4.79 24.90
N ARG A 82 -20.07 -6.02 24.75
CA ARG A 82 -18.63 -6.36 24.82
C ARG A 82 -17.94 -6.43 23.46
N SER A 83 -18.73 -6.56 22.40
CA SER A 83 -18.32 -6.59 21.00
C SER A 83 -19.44 -6.03 20.15
N ILE A 84 -19.14 -5.60 18.92
CA ILE A 84 -20.16 -5.22 17.94
C ILE A 84 -20.90 -6.49 17.48
N PRO A 85 -22.25 -6.52 17.53
CA PRO A 85 -23.04 -7.64 17.05
C PRO A 85 -22.76 -8.02 15.59
N THR A 86 -22.79 -9.32 15.28
CA THR A 86 -22.54 -9.81 13.93
C THR A 86 -23.57 -9.34 12.90
N GLU A 87 -24.78 -9.07 13.36
CA GLU A 87 -25.92 -8.60 12.60
C GLU A 87 -25.68 -7.18 12.06
N VAL A 88 -24.91 -6.36 12.77
CA VAL A 88 -24.53 -5.01 12.31
C VAL A 88 -23.74 -5.08 11.00
N PHE A 89 -22.90 -6.11 10.82
CA PHE A 89 -22.09 -6.27 9.62
C PHE A 89 -22.90 -6.68 8.38
N GLN A 90 -24.19 -7.02 8.55
CA GLN A 90 -25.10 -7.35 7.43
C GLN A 90 -25.89 -6.12 6.95
N LEU A 91 -25.72 -4.97 7.59
CA LEU A 91 -26.45 -3.75 7.28
C LEU A 91 -25.76 -2.96 6.17
N ASP A 92 -25.86 -3.44 4.93
CA ASP A 92 -25.17 -2.88 3.76
C ASP A 92 -25.40 -1.36 3.55
N ASN A 93 -26.53 -0.82 4.03
CA ASN A 93 -26.89 0.59 3.89
C ASN A 93 -26.49 1.47 5.10
N LEU A 94 -25.87 0.90 6.14
CA LEU A 94 -25.54 1.63 7.36
C LEU A 94 -24.55 2.77 7.06
N GLN A 95 -24.88 3.98 7.48
CA GLN A 95 -24.06 5.19 7.31
C GLN A 95 -23.50 5.69 8.65
N HIS A 96 -24.28 5.62 9.73
CA HIS A 96 -23.89 6.09 11.06
C HIS A 96 -24.16 5.02 12.12
N LEU A 97 -23.16 4.74 12.95
CA LEU A 97 -23.23 3.76 14.04
C LEU A 97 -22.76 4.39 15.36
N ILE A 98 -23.62 4.43 16.37
CA ILE A 98 -23.27 4.97 17.69
C ILE A 98 -23.16 3.82 18.69
N LEU A 99 -22.06 3.74 19.43
CA LEU A 99 -21.74 2.65 20.36
C LEU A 99 -21.24 3.16 21.72
N SER A 100 -21.36 4.45 22.00
CA SER A 100 -21.01 5.10 23.28
C SER A 100 -21.62 4.42 24.51
N GLY A 101 -20.98 4.48 25.69
CA GLY A 101 -21.52 3.90 26.93
C GLY A 101 -21.59 2.37 26.95
N ASN A 102 -20.86 1.67 26.09
CA ASN A 102 -20.74 0.21 26.10
C ASN A 102 -19.41 -0.26 26.74
N ASN A 103 -19.17 -1.57 26.75
CA ASN A 103 -17.95 -2.21 27.25
C ASN A 103 -17.15 -2.90 26.11
N ILE A 104 -17.13 -2.29 24.92
CA ILE A 104 -16.57 -2.89 23.71
C ILE A 104 -15.06 -3.07 23.89
N GLN A 105 -14.59 -4.31 23.72
CA GLN A 105 -13.20 -4.70 23.96
C GLN A 105 -12.32 -4.53 22.72
N SER A 106 -12.90 -4.62 21.53
CA SER A 106 -12.22 -4.45 20.25
C SER A 106 -13.21 -4.07 19.15
N ILE A 107 -12.71 -3.38 18.12
CA ILE A 107 -13.45 -3.09 16.90
C ILE A 107 -13.09 -4.12 15.83
N ASP A 108 -14.08 -4.89 15.39
CA ASP A 108 -13.88 -5.92 14.36
C ASP A 108 -13.65 -5.27 12.98
N SER A 109 -12.65 -5.77 12.24
CA SER A 109 -12.35 -5.42 10.85
C SER A 109 -13.55 -5.53 9.89
N LYS A 110 -14.57 -6.34 10.22
CA LYS A 110 -15.80 -6.46 9.43
C LYS A 110 -16.58 -5.15 9.28
N LEU A 111 -16.35 -4.13 10.12
CA LEU A 111 -16.89 -2.79 9.87
C LEU A 111 -16.43 -2.21 8.53
N LEU A 112 -15.27 -2.63 8.01
CA LEU A 112 -14.75 -2.19 6.71
C LEU A 112 -15.55 -2.78 5.53
N GLU A 113 -16.30 -3.86 5.75
CA GLU A 113 -17.15 -4.46 4.73
C GLU A 113 -18.44 -3.63 4.50
N LEU A 114 -18.79 -2.75 5.46
CA LEU A 114 -19.92 -1.84 5.37
C LEU A 114 -19.59 -0.64 4.46
N LYS A 115 -19.83 -0.83 3.16
CA LYS A 115 -19.43 0.10 2.09
C LYS A 115 -19.98 1.52 2.22
N ASN A 116 -21.12 1.68 2.90
CA ASN A 116 -21.79 2.96 3.07
C ASN A 116 -21.51 3.63 4.42
N LEU A 117 -20.71 3.00 5.30
CA LEU A 117 -20.43 3.51 6.64
C LEU A 117 -19.56 4.77 6.57
N LYS A 118 -20.09 5.87 7.09
CA LYS A 118 -19.45 7.19 7.12
C LYS A 118 -18.91 7.54 8.50
N GLU A 119 -19.59 7.08 9.54
CA GLU A 119 -19.33 7.52 10.91
C GLU A 119 -19.59 6.40 11.92
N VAL A 120 -18.66 6.26 12.87
CA VAL A 120 -18.79 5.40 14.03
C VAL A 120 -18.40 6.21 15.26
N VAL A 121 -19.29 6.33 16.24
CA VAL A 121 -19.05 7.11 17.47
C VAL A 121 -18.93 6.16 18.65
N ILE A 122 -17.80 6.23 19.35
CA ILE A 122 -17.51 5.39 20.54
C ILE A 122 -16.78 6.24 21.58
N THR A 123 -17.35 6.37 22.78
CA THR A 123 -16.79 7.26 23.83
C THR A 123 -16.19 6.52 25.03
N ASP A 124 -16.45 5.22 25.19
CA ASP A 124 -16.15 4.46 26.42
C ASP A 124 -15.46 3.11 26.12
N LEU A 125 -14.31 3.13 25.44
CA LEU A 125 -13.48 1.92 25.32
C LEU A 125 -12.81 1.65 26.69
N ASN A 126 -13.16 0.52 27.31
CA ASN A 126 -12.77 0.23 28.69
C ASN A 126 -11.26 -0.07 28.82
N GLN A 127 -10.62 0.40 29.90
CA GLN A 127 -9.17 0.36 30.17
C GLN A 127 -8.59 -1.04 30.49
N ASN A 128 -9.19 -2.12 30.00
CA ASN A 128 -8.74 -3.48 30.30
C ASN A 128 -7.67 -3.96 29.32
N SER A 129 -6.47 -3.42 29.49
CA SER A 129 -5.19 -4.14 29.35
C SER A 129 -5.07 -5.13 28.18
N SER A 130 -5.14 -4.65 26.94
CA SER A 130 -4.37 -5.13 25.77
C SER A 130 -4.81 -4.41 24.50
N PHE A 131 -4.47 -3.13 24.35
CA PHE A 131 -4.46 -2.46 23.04
C PHE A 131 -3.29 -2.96 22.17
N GLN A 132 -3.03 -4.28 22.15
CA GLN A 132 -1.99 -4.86 21.30
C GLN A 132 -2.38 -4.84 19.82
N ASP A 133 -3.68 -4.71 19.50
CA ASP A 133 -4.18 -4.81 18.14
C ASP A 133 -5.21 -3.71 17.83
N LEU A 134 -4.81 -2.43 17.89
CA LEU A 134 -5.59 -1.38 17.23
C LEU A 134 -5.47 -1.53 15.71
N THR A 135 -6.61 -1.51 15.02
CA THR A 135 -6.75 -1.62 13.55
C THR A 135 -6.46 -0.28 12.87
N VAL A 136 -6.17 -0.28 11.56
CA VAL A 136 -6.04 0.97 10.75
C VAL A 136 -7.25 1.85 10.93
N LEU A 137 -8.41 1.23 11.07
CA LEU A 137 -9.68 1.91 11.16
C LEU A 137 -9.79 2.76 12.42
N GLU A 138 -9.35 2.26 13.58
CA GLU A 138 -9.39 3.03 14.82
C GLU A 138 -8.43 4.24 14.76
N VAL A 139 -7.26 4.07 14.13
CA VAL A 139 -6.33 5.18 13.88
C VAL A 139 -6.91 6.18 12.87
N ALA A 140 -7.56 5.70 11.81
CA ALA A 140 -8.21 6.54 10.82
C ALA A 140 -9.34 7.37 11.45
N LEU A 141 -10.23 6.74 12.22
CA LEU A 141 -11.33 7.41 12.91
C LEU A 141 -10.80 8.48 13.88
N ALA A 142 -9.71 8.19 14.61
CA ALA A 142 -9.06 9.20 15.43
C ALA A 142 -8.56 10.41 14.61
N MET A 143 -8.02 10.20 13.40
CA MET A 143 -7.66 11.30 12.51
C MET A 143 -8.87 12.12 12.06
N LYS A 144 -10.00 11.45 11.78
CA LYS A 144 -11.25 12.15 11.44
C LYS A 144 -11.71 13.06 12.58
N GLU A 145 -11.69 12.58 13.82
CA GLU A 145 -12.06 13.36 15.01
C GLU A 145 -11.11 14.54 15.26
N LEU A 146 -9.82 14.40 14.94
CA LEU A 146 -8.85 15.48 15.02
C LEU A 146 -8.96 16.51 13.87
N GLY A 147 -9.87 16.29 12.92
CA GLY A 147 -10.03 17.15 11.74
C GLY A 147 -9.01 16.88 10.62
N GLU A 148 -8.19 15.84 10.75
CA GLU A 148 -7.16 15.44 9.77
C GLU A 148 -7.79 14.52 8.71
N ILE A 149 -8.67 15.10 7.88
CA ILE A 149 -9.50 14.37 6.91
C ILE A 149 -8.67 13.71 5.79
N GLU A 150 -7.54 14.31 5.40
CA GLU A 150 -6.66 13.72 4.37
C GLU A 150 -6.03 12.42 4.87
N GLU A 151 -5.50 12.43 6.09
CA GLU A 151 -4.90 11.27 6.77
C GLU A 151 -5.95 10.18 7.03
N TYR A 152 -7.16 10.56 7.42
CA TYR A 152 -8.30 9.64 7.54
C TYR A 152 -8.56 8.88 6.24
N ASN A 153 -8.72 9.60 5.13
CA ASN A 153 -8.99 8.97 3.82
C ASN A 153 -7.83 8.07 3.38
N TYR A 154 -6.58 8.51 3.58
CA TYR A 154 -5.40 7.71 3.28
C TYR A 154 -5.38 6.38 4.05
N LEU A 155 -5.64 6.41 5.36
CA LEU A 155 -5.67 5.21 6.19
C LEU A 155 -6.88 4.32 5.83
N LYS A 156 -8.04 4.91 5.58
CA LYS A 156 -9.26 4.20 5.15
C LYS A 156 -9.04 3.41 3.85
N ASP A 157 -8.38 4.01 2.86
CA ASP A 157 -8.18 3.41 1.54
C ASP A 157 -7.05 2.37 1.50
N ALA A 158 -6.29 2.24 2.58
CA ALA A 158 -5.17 1.33 2.68
C ALA A 158 -5.18 0.55 4.02
N PRO A 159 -6.22 -0.27 4.27
CA PRO A 159 -6.42 -0.96 5.55
C PRO A 159 -5.36 -2.03 5.86
N ASN A 160 -4.54 -2.40 4.87
CA ASN A 160 -3.44 -3.36 5.01
C ASN A 160 -2.10 -2.69 5.40
N LEU A 161 -2.06 -1.37 5.62
CA LEU A 161 -0.86 -0.59 5.96
C LEU A 161 -0.17 -1.01 7.28
N LEU A 162 -0.83 -1.78 8.15
CA LEU A 162 -0.32 -2.19 9.49
C LEU A 162 -0.09 -3.67 9.62
N LEU A 163 -0.20 -4.44 8.55
CA LEU A 163 0.22 -5.82 8.64
C LEU A 163 1.72 -5.79 9.00
N PRO A 164 2.14 -6.37 10.15
CA PRO A 164 3.53 -6.34 10.58
C PRO A 164 4.37 -6.81 9.40
N ALA A 165 5.39 -6.00 9.06
CA ALA A 165 6.20 -6.14 7.86
C ALA A 165 6.35 -7.62 7.52
N TYR A 166 5.73 -8.01 6.40
CA TYR A 166 5.41 -9.35 5.90
C TYR A 166 6.65 -10.27 5.76
N GLN A 167 7.40 -10.47 6.85
CA GLN A 167 8.59 -11.31 6.94
C GLN A 167 8.24 -12.80 6.73
N TYR A 168 6.96 -13.15 6.85
CA TYR A 168 6.47 -14.51 6.65
C TYR A 168 6.33 -14.90 5.16
N TYR A 169 6.27 -13.93 4.23
CA TYR A 169 5.88 -14.20 2.84
C TYR A 169 7.03 -14.09 1.83
N ALA A 170 8.23 -13.69 2.26
CA ALA A 170 9.40 -13.64 1.38
C ALA A 170 9.78 -15.02 0.76
N ASN A 171 9.24 -16.11 1.32
CA ASN A 171 9.52 -17.49 0.91
C ASN A 171 8.28 -18.23 0.35
N THR A 172 7.10 -17.61 0.27
CA THR A 172 5.90 -18.26 -0.25
C THR A 172 5.64 -17.86 -1.70
N CYS A 173 5.21 -18.82 -2.53
CA CYS A 173 4.82 -18.58 -3.92
C CYS A 173 3.39 -18.01 -4.05
N ASP A 174 2.86 -17.41 -2.98
CA ASP A 174 1.49 -16.92 -2.93
C ASP A 174 1.32 -15.58 -3.62
N ARG A 175 0.11 -15.35 -4.10
CA ARG A 175 -0.29 -14.06 -4.69
C ARG A 175 -0.30 -13.00 -3.60
N ASP A 176 0.02 -11.77 -3.99
CA ASP A 176 -0.08 -10.54 -3.18
C ASP A 176 1.11 -10.23 -2.24
N VAL A 177 2.33 -10.63 -2.60
CA VAL A 177 3.55 -10.10 -1.96
C VAL A 177 4.00 -8.80 -2.64
N PRO A 178 4.21 -7.70 -1.88
CA PRO A 178 4.69 -6.45 -2.42
C PRO A 178 6.05 -6.56 -3.15
N PRO A 179 6.22 -5.91 -4.31
CA PRO A 179 7.44 -6.00 -5.11
C PRO A 179 8.75 -5.57 -4.44
N TYR A 180 8.73 -4.77 -3.38
CA TYR A 180 9.94 -4.44 -2.62
C TYR A 180 10.47 -5.58 -1.75
N LEU A 181 9.67 -6.64 -1.52
CA LEU A 181 10.09 -7.83 -0.78
C LEU A 181 10.70 -8.91 -1.69
N TYR A 182 10.66 -8.71 -3.01
CA TYR A 182 11.26 -9.64 -3.94
C TYR A 182 12.78 -9.64 -3.78
N SER A 183 13.37 -10.84 -3.70
CA SER A 183 14.81 -11.04 -3.54
C SER A 183 15.51 -11.35 -4.87
N LYS A 184 14.75 -11.71 -5.91
CA LYS A 184 15.26 -12.15 -7.20
C LYS A 184 15.35 -10.98 -8.16
N HIS A 185 16.49 -10.87 -8.84
CA HIS A 185 16.72 -9.85 -9.86
C HIS A 185 16.93 -10.47 -11.24
N VAL A 186 16.48 -9.77 -12.28
CA VAL A 186 16.79 -10.07 -13.68
C VAL A 186 17.45 -8.86 -14.33
N TYR A 187 18.35 -9.13 -15.27
CA TYR A 187 19.25 -8.12 -15.82
C TYR A 187 19.04 -7.96 -17.31
N GLY A 188 18.66 -6.76 -17.72
CA GLY A 188 18.48 -6.34 -19.10
C GLY A 188 19.63 -5.43 -19.55
N TYR A 189 19.94 -5.46 -20.84
CA TYR A 189 20.93 -4.61 -21.47
C TYR A 189 20.36 -3.90 -22.70
N ILE A 190 20.74 -2.63 -22.85
CA ILE A 190 20.44 -1.82 -24.02
C ILE A 190 21.76 -1.21 -24.52
N SER A 191 21.98 -1.31 -25.83
CA SER A 191 23.18 -0.81 -26.49
C SER A 191 23.44 0.68 -26.22
N ASN A 192 24.72 1.06 -26.07
CA ASN A 192 25.13 2.46 -25.88
C ASN A 192 24.79 3.36 -27.08
N THR A 193 24.65 2.78 -28.27
CA THR A 193 24.25 3.49 -29.50
C THR A 193 22.75 3.68 -29.64
N ALA A 194 21.94 2.97 -28.84
CA ALA A 194 20.49 3.04 -28.92
C ALA A 194 19.95 4.33 -28.27
N THR A 195 18.95 4.94 -28.89
CA THR A 195 18.32 6.20 -28.45
C THR A 195 16.79 6.05 -28.39
N GLY A 196 16.12 6.79 -27.51
CA GLY A 196 14.66 6.74 -27.38
C GLY A 196 14.15 5.36 -26.96
N VAL A 197 13.03 4.94 -27.53
CA VAL A 197 12.42 3.62 -27.29
C VAL A 197 13.29 2.53 -27.94
N SER A 198 13.85 1.65 -27.12
CA SER A 198 14.87 0.70 -27.52
C SER A 198 14.54 -0.72 -27.09
N SER A 199 14.97 -1.70 -27.90
CA SER A 199 14.92 -3.11 -27.52
C SER A 199 15.84 -3.40 -26.34
N ILE A 200 15.39 -4.30 -25.46
CA ILE A 200 16.16 -4.80 -24.32
C ILE A 200 16.46 -6.27 -24.58
N VAL A 201 17.68 -6.68 -24.27
CA VAL A 201 18.07 -8.10 -24.30
C VAL A 201 18.51 -8.54 -22.91
N ALA A 202 18.52 -9.85 -22.65
CA ALA A 202 19.10 -10.36 -21.41
C ALA A 202 20.58 -9.96 -21.33
N ALA A 203 21.02 -9.36 -20.23
CA ALA A 203 22.41 -8.93 -20.06
C ALA A 203 23.42 -10.10 -20.05
N SER A 204 22.96 -11.33 -19.79
CA SER A 204 23.76 -12.55 -19.93
C SER A 204 23.98 -12.98 -21.39
N SER A 205 23.22 -12.43 -22.35
CA SER A 205 23.30 -12.80 -23.77
C SER A 205 24.25 -11.93 -24.61
N ILE A 206 24.90 -10.94 -23.99
CA ILE A 206 25.76 -9.98 -24.69
C ILE A 206 27.22 -10.40 -24.61
N ASN A 207 28.04 -10.00 -25.59
CA ASN A 207 29.48 -10.18 -25.52
C ASN A 207 30.16 -9.05 -24.73
N PRO A 208 31.16 -9.34 -23.89
CA PRO A 208 31.91 -8.32 -23.17
C PRO A 208 32.69 -7.39 -24.11
N ASP A 209 32.90 -6.14 -23.71
CA ASP A 209 33.77 -5.20 -24.41
C ASP A 209 35.19 -5.28 -23.85
N MET A 210 36.02 -6.10 -24.49
CA MET A 210 37.40 -6.38 -24.06
C MET A 210 38.29 -5.13 -23.99
N ASN A 211 37.91 -4.02 -24.64
CA ASN A 211 38.66 -2.77 -24.56
C ASN A 211 38.52 -2.08 -23.20
N LEU A 212 37.60 -2.52 -22.35
CA LEU A 212 37.41 -1.97 -21.00
C LEU A 212 38.37 -2.59 -19.96
N LYS A 213 39.16 -3.61 -20.33
CA LYS A 213 40.17 -4.21 -19.44
C LYS A 213 41.20 -3.16 -19.03
N ASN A 214 41.40 -2.98 -17.72
CA ASN A 214 42.29 -1.96 -17.17
C ASN A 214 41.93 -0.51 -17.58
N ALA A 215 40.69 -0.28 -18.00
CA ALA A 215 40.18 1.04 -18.36
C ALA A 215 39.54 1.73 -17.15
N GLN A 216 39.10 2.97 -17.37
CA GLN A 216 38.26 3.71 -16.45
C GLN A 216 36.83 3.80 -17.01
N LEU A 217 35.84 3.64 -16.14
CA LEU A 217 34.42 3.74 -16.47
C LEU A 217 33.81 4.96 -15.79
N ASN A 218 32.86 5.58 -16.49
CA ASN A 218 31.90 6.46 -15.85
C ASN A 218 30.58 5.70 -15.67
N ILE A 219 30.03 5.80 -14.47
CA ILE A 219 28.76 5.18 -14.09
C ILE A 219 27.79 6.30 -13.73
N ASN A 220 26.64 6.32 -14.41
CA ASN A 220 25.53 7.20 -14.05
C ASN A 220 24.31 6.35 -13.67
N MET A 221 23.64 6.68 -12.59
CA MET A 221 22.29 6.20 -12.35
C MET A 221 21.36 6.97 -13.31
N ALA A 222 20.73 6.23 -14.21
CA ALA A 222 19.81 6.79 -15.18
C ALA A 222 18.42 6.97 -14.59
N PHE A 223 17.85 5.92 -13.99
CA PHE A 223 16.48 5.89 -13.48
C PHE A 223 16.35 4.97 -12.27
N LEU A 224 15.36 5.26 -11.43
CA LEU A 224 14.86 4.40 -10.36
C LEU A 224 13.33 4.49 -10.38
N ARG A 225 12.66 3.35 -10.22
CA ARG A 225 11.22 3.26 -10.04
C ARG A 225 10.88 2.82 -8.63
N ALA A 226 9.93 3.51 -8.01
CA ALA A 226 9.31 3.10 -6.76
C ALA A 226 7.86 2.67 -7.02
N TYR A 227 7.63 1.38 -7.02
CA TYR A 227 6.33 0.75 -7.14
C TYR A 227 6.05 -0.03 -5.86
N ASP A 228 4.97 0.32 -5.19
CA ASP A 228 4.50 -0.30 -3.95
C ASP A 228 5.50 -0.22 -2.79
N TYR A 229 6.31 0.85 -2.69
CA TYR A 229 7.23 0.98 -1.55
C TYR A 229 6.46 1.00 -0.21
N PRO A 230 7.07 0.63 0.93
CA PRO A 230 6.39 0.70 2.23
C PRO A 230 5.92 2.13 2.53
N GLY A 231 4.60 2.36 2.48
CA GLY A 231 4.06 3.70 2.28
C GLY A 231 3.05 3.79 1.15
N LYS A 232 2.43 4.96 1.01
CA LYS A 232 2.02 5.48 -0.31
C LYS A 232 2.40 6.95 -0.42
N GLY A 233 2.46 7.44 -1.64
CA GLY A 233 2.74 8.84 -1.92
C GLY A 233 4.24 9.10 -1.91
N GLU A 234 4.72 10.04 -1.09
CA GLU A 234 6.10 10.51 -1.19
C GLU A 234 7.02 9.82 -0.18
N HIS A 235 8.16 9.33 -0.67
CA HIS A 235 9.14 8.56 0.07
C HIS A 235 10.51 9.26 0.07
N ASN A 236 11.17 9.20 1.22
CA ASN A 236 12.60 9.50 1.33
C ASN A 236 13.36 8.18 1.22
N ALA A 237 14.19 8.05 0.19
CA ALA A 237 14.98 6.85 -0.05
C ALA A 237 16.48 7.14 -0.05
N PHE A 238 17.23 6.19 0.48
CA PHE A 238 18.69 6.17 0.44
C PHE A 238 19.15 5.24 -0.67
N PHE A 239 20.05 5.73 -1.51
CA PHE A 239 20.76 4.93 -2.51
C PHE A 239 22.24 4.86 -2.16
N GLY A 240 22.71 3.64 -1.95
CA GLY A 240 24.13 3.31 -1.82
C GLY A 240 24.59 2.50 -3.03
N PHE A 241 25.70 2.90 -3.63
CA PHE A 241 26.32 2.20 -4.75
C PHE A 241 27.81 2.06 -4.49
N HIS A 242 28.25 0.81 -4.48
CA HIS A 242 29.63 0.43 -4.28
C HIS A 242 30.16 -0.22 -5.55
N GLY A 243 31.38 0.11 -5.93
CA GLY A 243 32.08 -0.52 -7.03
C GLY A 243 33.48 -0.94 -6.62
N SER A 244 33.87 -2.15 -7.02
CA SER A 244 35.21 -2.66 -6.81
C SER A 244 35.69 -3.47 -8.01
N THR A 245 37.00 -3.62 -8.13
CA THR A 245 37.62 -4.45 -9.18
C THR A 245 37.49 -5.93 -8.85
N ILE A 246 37.22 -6.76 -9.86
CA ILE A 246 37.30 -8.22 -9.73
C ILE A 246 38.73 -8.67 -10.09
N GLY A 247 39.32 -9.51 -9.24
CA GLY A 247 40.65 -10.10 -9.41
C GLY A 247 41.77 -9.39 -8.66
N THR A 248 42.84 -10.13 -8.31
CA THR A 248 44.02 -9.58 -7.64
C THR A 248 44.85 -8.76 -8.62
N SER A 249 44.89 -7.44 -8.41
CA SER A 249 45.92 -6.61 -9.03
C SER A 249 47.23 -6.82 -8.27
N THR A 250 48.31 -7.17 -8.97
CA THR A 250 49.67 -7.19 -8.41
C THR A 250 50.20 -5.77 -8.16
N VAL A 251 49.47 -4.73 -8.59
CA VAL A 251 49.82 -3.32 -8.39
C VAL A 251 48.56 -2.55 -7.98
N LYS A 252 48.57 -2.04 -6.74
CA LYS A 252 47.52 -1.30 -6.03
C LYS A 252 46.39 -2.16 -5.44
N THR A 253 46.27 -2.01 -4.13
CA THR A 253 45.12 -2.33 -3.26
C THR A 253 43.78 -2.27 -4.00
N ASN A 254 42.89 -3.24 -3.78
CA ASN A 254 41.49 -3.20 -4.24
C ASN A 254 40.96 -1.77 -4.16
N THR A 255 40.75 -1.14 -5.32
CA THR A 255 40.27 0.24 -5.35
C THR A 255 38.76 0.17 -5.20
N GLU A 256 38.29 0.49 -4.01
CA GLU A 256 36.87 0.54 -3.68
C GLU A 256 36.33 1.95 -3.92
N TYR A 257 35.18 2.02 -4.57
CA TYR A 257 34.44 3.24 -4.87
C TYR A 257 33.10 3.17 -4.14
N ASN A 258 32.72 4.26 -3.47
CA ASN A 258 31.46 4.34 -2.73
C ASN A 258 30.74 5.62 -3.09
N TYR A 259 29.44 5.51 -3.35
CA TYR A 259 28.55 6.61 -3.62
C TYR A 259 27.29 6.44 -2.80
N ASN A 260 26.90 7.48 -2.05
CA ASN A 260 25.71 7.46 -1.21
C ASN A 260 24.93 8.76 -1.42
N ARG A 261 23.60 8.66 -1.55
CA ARG A 261 22.72 9.82 -1.70
C ARG A 261 21.32 9.50 -1.15
N ASN A 262 20.70 10.49 -0.49
CA ASN A 262 19.27 10.51 -0.24
C ASN A 262 18.53 11.23 -1.38
N PHE A 263 17.33 10.77 -1.70
CA PHE A 263 16.47 11.38 -2.69
C PHE A 263 15.00 11.18 -2.32
N GLU A 264 14.17 12.07 -2.85
CA GLU A 264 12.72 11.98 -2.73
C GLU A 264 12.17 11.26 -3.96
N VAL A 265 11.23 10.34 -3.75
CA VAL A 265 10.57 9.59 -4.81
C VAL A 265 9.09 9.48 -4.53
N ASN A 266 8.27 9.73 -5.55
CA ASN A 266 6.84 9.49 -5.48
C ASN A 266 6.54 8.03 -5.83
N GLU A 267 5.57 7.46 -5.15
CA GLU A 267 4.98 6.17 -5.45
C GLU A 267 4.46 6.13 -6.89
N ASP A 268 4.66 4.99 -7.56
CA ASP A 268 4.37 4.73 -8.98
C ASP A 268 5.15 5.60 -9.97
N ASP A 269 6.08 6.42 -9.50
CA ASP A 269 6.91 7.24 -10.36
C ASP A 269 7.89 6.38 -11.16
N GLU A 270 7.87 6.56 -12.48
CA GLU A 270 8.61 5.71 -13.41
C GLU A 270 10.07 6.17 -13.57
N ALA A 271 10.39 7.41 -13.19
CA ALA A 271 11.69 8.03 -13.43
C ALA A 271 12.04 9.15 -12.43
N SER A 272 12.11 8.80 -11.15
CA SER A 272 12.26 9.75 -10.04
C SER A 272 13.63 10.41 -9.95
N LEU A 273 14.65 9.79 -10.54
CA LEU A 273 15.98 10.36 -10.70
C LEU A 273 16.38 10.27 -12.16
N ARG A 274 16.98 11.33 -12.69
CA ARG A 274 17.50 11.36 -14.06
C ARG A 274 18.98 11.72 -14.06
N SER A 275 19.79 10.80 -14.57
CA SER A 275 21.20 11.02 -14.92
C SER A 275 22.07 11.56 -13.76
N VAL A 276 22.07 10.85 -12.64
CA VAL A 276 22.93 11.16 -11.49
C VAL A 276 24.31 10.52 -11.70
N PRO A 277 25.41 11.29 -11.76
CA PRO A 277 26.75 10.71 -11.82
C PRO A 277 27.07 10.02 -10.50
N VAL A 278 27.36 8.72 -10.59
CA VAL A 278 27.69 7.85 -9.45
C VAL A 278 29.20 7.75 -9.31
N PHE A 279 29.90 7.35 -10.38
CA PHE A 279 31.35 7.28 -10.42
C PHE A 279 31.90 7.93 -11.68
N ASN A 280 32.94 8.75 -11.51
CA ASN A 280 33.72 9.31 -12.60
C ASN A 280 35.13 8.70 -12.53
N GLY A 281 35.45 7.81 -13.47
CA GLY A 281 36.76 7.16 -13.57
C GLY A 281 36.97 5.94 -12.65
N LEU A 282 35.94 5.12 -12.47
CA LEU A 282 36.08 3.83 -11.77
C LEU A 282 37.03 2.92 -12.54
N PHE A 283 38.09 2.46 -11.90
CA PHE A 283 39.07 1.57 -12.52
C PHE A 283 38.52 0.14 -12.63
N VAL A 284 38.69 -0.47 -13.79
CA VAL A 284 38.26 -1.83 -14.10
C VAL A 284 39.46 -2.76 -14.05
N GLY A 285 39.33 -3.89 -13.35
CA GLY A 285 40.38 -4.89 -13.30
C GLY A 285 40.53 -5.68 -14.60
N LYS A 286 41.45 -6.66 -14.60
CA LYS A 286 41.62 -7.60 -15.71
C LYS A 286 40.44 -8.57 -15.90
N ASP A 287 39.70 -8.85 -14.81
CA ASP A 287 38.64 -9.85 -14.78
C ASP A 287 37.24 -9.23 -14.82
N GLY A 288 37.09 -7.97 -14.38
CA GLY A 288 35.82 -7.26 -14.41
C GLY A 288 35.64 -6.25 -13.27
N VAL A 289 34.39 -5.93 -12.97
CA VAL A 289 33.95 -5.08 -11.84
C VAL A 289 32.79 -5.72 -11.09
N LEU A 290 32.78 -5.54 -9.78
CA LEU A 290 31.69 -5.92 -8.90
C LEU A 290 30.98 -4.65 -8.46
N PHE A 291 29.67 -4.60 -8.67
CA PHE A 291 28.81 -3.56 -8.13
C PHE A 291 27.94 -4.13 -7.02
N LYS A 292 27.82 -3.37 -5.92
CA LYS A 292 26.79 -3.59 -4.91
C LYS A 292 25.92 -2.36 -4.85
N CYS A 293 24.62 -2.56 -5.01
CA CYS A 293 23.65 -1.48 -5.12
C CYS A 293 22.55 -1.73 -4.11
N LYS A 294 22.32 -0.75 -3.23
CA LYS A 294 21.32 -0.81 -2.18
C LYS A 294 20.38 0.38 -2.26
N VAL A 295 19.08 0.11 -2.28
CA VAL A 295 18.03 1.13 -2.11
C VAL A 295 17.28 0.83 -0.82
N ILE A 296 17.16 1.82 0.04
CA ILE A 296 16.45 1.72 1.32
C ILE A 296 15.37 2.80 1.34
N ASN A 297 14.11 2.42 1.52
CA ASN A 297 13.05 3.35 1.91
C ASN A 297 13.33 3.78 3.35
N VAL A 298 13.82 5.00 3.54
CA VAL A 298 14.20 5.54 4.86
C VAL A 298 12.94 5.94 5.61
N SER A 299 12.07 6.73 4.96
CA SER A 299 10.77 7.13 5.51
C SER A 299 9.75 7.43 4.42
N ASN A 300 8.50 7.55 4.82
CA ASN A 300 7.40 8.03 3.99
C ASN A 300 6.87 9.31 4.61
N LYS A 301 6.75 10.38 3.83
CA LYS A 301 6.42 11.72 4.37
C LYS A 301 5.04 11.78 5.01
N ARG A 302 4.07 11.03 4.47
CA ARG A 302 2.72 10.99 5.04
C ARG A 302 2.70 10.22 6.36
N ASP A 303 3.42 9.10 6.45
CA ASP A 303 3.59 8.38 7.71
C ASP A 303 4.31 9.24 8.76
N ASP A 304 5.29 10.05 8.34
CA ASP A 304 5.98 11.02 9.20
C ASP A 304 4.99 12.07 9.74
N ARG A 305 4.14 12.66 8.89
CA ARG A 305 3.09 13.61 9.30
C ARG A 305 2.11 13.00 10.30
N ILE A 306 1.60 11.79 10.03
CA ILE A 306 0.70 11.06 10.93
C ILE A 306 1.39 10.83 12.29
N SER A 307 2.69 10.51 12.28
CA SER A 307 3.48 10.35 13.50
C SER A 307 3.63 11.68 14.26
N GLU A 308 3.86 12.80 13.58
CA GLU A 308 3.97 14.12 14.22
C GLU A 308 2.65 14.55 14.89
N ILE A 309 1.51 14.35 14.21
CA ILE A 309 0.17 14.63 14.76
C ILE A 309 -0.02 13.88 16.08
N PHE A 310 0.22 12.56 16.09
CA PHE A 310 0.05 11.76 17.31
C PHE A 310 1.06 12.08 18.41
N GLN A 311 2.31 12.44 18.06
CA GLN A 311 3.27 12.91 19.06
C GLN A 311 2.78 14.20 19.72
N GLY A 312 2.26 15.16 18.94
CA GLY A 312 1.68 16.39 19.46
C GLY A 312 0.50 16.13 20.40
N VAL A 313 -0.40 15.21 20.02
CA VAL A 313 -1.51 14.76 20.86
C VAL A 313 -1.01 14.10 22.14
N SER A 314 -0.05 13.17 22.06
CA SER A 314 0.54 12.53 23.24
C SER A 314 1.17 13.54 24.20
N SER A 315 1.97 14.49 23.69
CA SER A 315 2.59 15.52 24.52
C SER A 315 1.56 16.46 25.15
N GLY A 316 0.50 16.83 24.43
CA GLY A 316 -0.61 17.62 24.98
C GLY A 316 -1.38 16.86 26.07
N LEU A 317 -1.61 15.56 25.88
CA LEU A 317 -2.27 14.71 26.85
C LEU A 317 -1.41 14.40 28.07
N GLU A 318 -0.08 14.32 27.95
CA GLU A 318 0.81 14.20 29.11
C GLU A 318 0.66 15.40 30.04
N ILE A 319 0.52 16.61 29.49
CA ILE A 319 0.28 17.83 30.27
C ILE A 319 -1.10 17.76 30.96
N ILE A 320 -2.13 17.25 30.27
CA ILE A 320 -3.50 17.11 30.83
C ILE A 320 -3.58 15.97 31.86
N LYS A 321 -2.90 14.84 31.65
CA LYS A 321 -2.84 13.70 32.60
C LYS A 321 -2.19 14.07 33.94
N ILE A 322 -1.23 15.00 33.93
CA ILE A 322 -0.63 15.52 35.17
C ILE A 322 -1.62 16.40 35.94
N THR A 323 -2.66 16.93 35.27
CA THR A 323 -3.55 17.97 35.80
C THR A 323 -5.01 17.53 36.00
N GLU A 324 -5.51 16.44 35.40
CA GLU A 324 -6.92 16.01 35.50
C GLU A 324 -7.16 14.48 35.54
N THR A 325 -8.25 14.05 36.21
CA THR A 325 -8.71 12.65 36.40
C THR A 325 -9.70 12.15 35.33
N ASN A 326 -9.71 12.71 34.12
CA ASN A 326 -10.69 12.36 33.07
C ASN A 326 -10.33 11.05 32.33
N PRO A 327 -11.17 10.00 32.37
CA PRO A 327 -10.91 8.71 31.72
C PRO A 327 -10.69 8.80 30.19
N ALA A 328 -11.32 9.77 29.51
CA ALA A 328 -11.20 9.94 28.06
C ALA A 328 -9.79 10.36 27.61
N VAL A 329 -9.07 11.11 28.43
CA VAL A 329 -7.67 11.54 28.20
C VAL A 329 -6.71 10.33 28.22
N GLY A 330 -7.06 9.29 28.99
CA GLY A 330 -6.36 8.00 28.99
C GLY A 330 -6.41 7.32 27.62
N MET A 331 -7.62 7.21 27.07
CA MET A 331 -7.93 6.53 25.81
C MET A 331 -7.25 7.18 24.60
N VAL A 332 -7.29 8.51 24.47
CA VAL A 332 -6.63 9.22 23.36
C VAL A 332 -5.09 9.06 23.42
N GLY A 333 -4.53 8.97 24.63
CA GLY A 333 -3.09 8.75 24.80
C GLY A 333 -2.65 7.34 24.40
N GLU A 334 -3.49 6.34 24.66
CA GLU A 334 -3.23 4.95 24.26
C GLU A 334 -3.42 4.73 22.74
N LEU A 335 -4.40 5.40 22.13
CA LEU A 335 -4.57 5.45 20.67
C LEU A 335 -3.34 6.07 19.99
N ALA A 336 -2.86 7.21 20.49
CA ALA A 336 -1.67 7.88 19.96
C ALA A 336 -0.40 7.01 20.11
N GLY A 337 -0.18 6.42 21.28
CA GLY A 337 0.95 5.53 21.51
C GLY A 337 0.96 4.29 20.61
N THR A 338 -0.22 3.75 20.28
CA THR A 338 -0.34 2.58 19.41
C THR A 338 -0.24 2.94 17.94
N ALA A 339 -0.85 4.04 17.51
CA ALA A 339 -0.67 4.60 16.17
C ALA A 339 0.81 4.87 15.86
N LEU A 340 1.56 5.40 16.83
CA LEU A 340 3.01 5.59 16.69
C LEU A 340 3.77 4.28 16.53
N LYS A 341 3.46 3.24 17.33
CA LYS A 341 4.07 1.91 17.17
C LYS A 341 3.77 1.31 15.81
N ILE A 342 2.53 1.44 15.35
CA ILE A 342 2.04 0.97 14.06
C ILE A 342 2.79 1.64 12.88
N LEU A 343 2.99 2.95 12.92
CA LEU A 343 3.72 3.67 11.87
C LEU A 343 5.23 3.38 11.93
N GLN A 344 5.73 2.99 13.10
CA GLN A 344 7.14 2.66 13.33
C GLN A 344 7.48 1.18 13.07
N SER A 345 6.50 0.27 12.96
CA SER A 345 6.70 -1.19 13.01
C SER A 345 7.16 -1.88 11.70
N GLY A 346 7.98 -1.21 10.89
CA GLY A 346 8.69 -1.89 9.78
C GLY A 346 8.46 -1.31 8.39
N ARG A 347 8.12 -0.02 8.31
CA ARG A 347 7.99 0.73 7.04
C ARG A 347 9.13 1.74 6.83
N LYS A 348 9.81 2.11 7.91
CA LYS A 348 11.06 2.89 7.88
C LYS A 348 12.28 1.98 7.75
N ASN A 349 13.29 2.46 7.05
CA ASN A 349 14.55 1.76 6.80
C ASN A 349 14.38 0.37 6.14
N VAL A 350 13.40 0.22 5.25
CA VAL A 350 13.15 -1.04 4.55
C VAL A 350 14.03 -1.11 3.31
N THR A 351 14.79 -2.20 3.17
CA THR A 351 15.58 -2.44 1.96
C THR A 351 14.65 -2.86 0.82
N ILE A 352 14.72 -2.14 -0.29
CA ILE A 352 13.90 -2.35 -1.50
C ILE A 352 14.71 -3.09 -2.57
N HIS A 353 15.96 -2.67 -2.74
CA HIS A 353 16.91 -3.34 -3.61
C HIS A 353 18.16 -3.64 -2.80
N ASP A 354 18.63 -4.87 -2.90
CA ASP A 354 19.95 -5.31 -2.45
C ASP A 354 20.53 -6.19 -3.56
N VAL A 355 21.30 -5.55 -4.44
CA VAL A 355 21.77 -6.15 -5.69
C VAL A 355 23.28 -6.25 -5.64
N GLU A 356 23.79 -7.46 -5.84
CA GLU A 356 25.19 -7.70 -6.16
C GLU A 356 25.31 -8.13 -7.62
N LEU A 357 26.10 -7.39 -8.39
CA LEU A 357 26.23 -7.52 -9.83
C LEU A 357 27.71 -7.59 -10.21
N GLY A 358 28.19 -8.79 -10.54
CA GLY A 358 29.49 -8.99 -11.17
C GLY A 358 29.38 -8.81 -12.69
N LEU A 359 30.16 -7.88 -13.26
CA LEU A 359 30.29 -7.71 -14.71
C LEU A 359 31.69 -8.12 -15.14
N HIS A 360 31.79 -9.17 -15.94
CA HIS A 360 33.02 -9.90 -16.23
C HIS A 360 33.43 -9.75 -17.70
N PHE A 361 34.70 -10.06 -17.98
CA PHE A 361 35.21 -10.24 -19.34
C PHE A 361 35.30 -11.70 -19.77
N ASN A 362 35.14 -12.63 -18.84
CA ASN A 362 35.24 -14.05 -19.12
C ASN A 362 33.85 -14.54 -19.55
N ASP A 363 33.77 -15.04 -20.78
CA ASP A 363 32.54 -15.59 -21.33
C ASP A 363 32.42 -17.08 -20.99
N ASN A 364 31.99 -17.34 -19.75
CA ASN A 364 31.73 -18.70 -19.27
C ASN A 364 30.23 -19.07 -19.39
N GLY A 365 29.40 -18.23 -20.02
CA GLY A 365 27.96 -18.43 -20.18
C GLY A 365 27.10 -18.30 -18.91
N VAL A 366 27.71 -18.06 -17.75
CA VAL A 366 27.01 -17.92 -16.44
C VAL A 366 27.08 -16.48 -15.91
N ASP A 367 28.18 -15.79 -16.19
CA ASP A 367 28.46 -14.45 -15.67
C ASP A 367 27.85 -13.36 -16.55
N LEU A 368 27.46 -12.24 -15.94
CA LEU A 368 27.01 -11.06 -16.68
C LEU A 368 28.23 -10.37 -17.30
N GLN A 369 28.08 -9.89 -18.52
CA GLN A 369 29.20 -9.44 -19.33
C GLN A 369 29.35 -7.91 -19.26
N LEU A 370 30.58 -7.42 -19.07
CA LEU A 370 30.88 -5.99 -18.97
C LEU A 370 30.96 -5.36 -20.36
N ARG A 371 30.09 -4.37 -20.62
CA ARG A 371 30.03 -3.63 -21.88
C ARG A 371 29.52 -2.20 -21.64
N LYS A 372 29.95 -1.22 -22.43
CA LYS A 372 29.32 0.10 -22.42
C LYS A 372 27.85 0.01 -22.83
N GLY A 373 26.95 0.70 -22.14
CA GLY A 373 25.52 0.64 -22.41
C GLY A 373 24.67 0.95 -21.19
N THR A 374 23.37 0.70 -21.33
CA THR A 374 22.40 0.86 -20.24
C THR A 374 22.04 -0.52 -19.70
N TYR A 375 22.19 -0.70 -18.39
CA TYR A 375 21.78 -1.90 -17.68
C TYR A 375 20.49 -1.61 -16.91
N VAL A 376 19.53 -2.51 -17.03
CA VAL A 376 18.24 -2.45 -16.34
C VAL A 376 18.19 -3.61 -15.37
N VAL A 377 18.08 -3.33 -14.07
CA VAL A 377 17.97 -4.32 -13.01
C VAL A 377 16.54 -4.30 -12.51
N LEU A 378 15.79 -5.36 -12.77
CA LEU A 378 14.38 -5.48 -12.39
C LEU A 378 14.26 -6.43 -11.19
N ASN A 379 13.54 -6.01 -10.16
CA ASN A 379 13.20 -6.87 -9.04
C ASN A 379 11.92 -7.65 -9.37
N VAL A 380 11.97 -8.98 -9.33
CA VAL A 380 10.92 -9.88 -9.81
C VAL A 380 10.60 -10.94 -8.78
N PRO A 381 9.36 -11.47 -8.74
CA PRO A 381 9.04 -12.50 -7.78
C PRO A 381 9.87 -13.76 -8.03
N PRO A 382 10.15 -14.59 -7.01
CA PRO A 382 10.87 -15.85 -7.20
C PRO A 382 10.06 -16.83 -8.06
N CYS A 383 8.73 -16.82 -7.93
CA CYS A 383 7.78 -17.68 -8.60
C CYS A 383 6.44 -16.96 -8.81
N MET A 384 5.62 -17.45 -9.74
CA MET A 384 4.24 -17.00 -9.95
C MET A 384 3.35 -18.22 -10.15
N ASN A 385 2.27 -18.34 -9.36
CA ASN A 385 1.39 -19.51 -9.35
C ASN A 385 2.14 -20.85 -9.16
N GLY A 386 3.14 -20.87 -8.26
CA GLY A 386 3.94 -22.07 -7.97
C GLY A 386 5.01 -22.42 -9.02
N VAL A 387 5.17 -21.63 -10.09
CA VAL A 387 6.18 -21.85 -11.14
C VAL A 387 7.30 -20.82 -11.02
N PRO A 388 8.60 -21.20 -11.14
CA PRO A 388 9.70 -20.24 -11.13
C PRO A 388 9.49 -19.12 -12.14
N PHE A 389 9.58 -17.87 -11.69
CA PHE A 389 9.27 -16.73 -12.54
C PHE A 389 10.37 -16.54 -13.58
N GLN A 390 9.96 -16.37 -14.85
CA GLN A 390 10.83 -16.05 -15.97
C GLN A 390 10.37 -14.76 -16.63
N PHE A 391 11.29 -13.80 -16.75
CA PHE A 391 11.00 -12.53 -17.39
C PHE A 391 11.38 -12.58 -18.87
N ASN A 392 10.40 -12.33 -19.76
CA ASN A 392 10.61 -12.33 -21.19
C ASN A 392 10.91 -10.91 -21.71
N TRP A 393 12.19 -10.60 -21.91
CA TRP A 393 12.63 -9.28 -22.41
C TRP A 393 12.04 -8.90 -23.78
N ASN A 394 11.69 -9.88 -24.63
CA ASN A 394 11.16 -9.60 -25.96
C ASN A 394 9.78 -8.95 -25.96
N GLU A 395 9.03 -9.06 -24.86
CA GLU A 395 7.70 -8.46 -24.71
C GLU A 395 7.75 -6.96 -24.40
N TYR A 396 8.94 -6.40 -24.19
CA TYR A 396 9.10 -5.04 -23.72
C TYR A 396 10.16 -4.26 -24.49
N LYS A 397 9.90 -2.97 -24.65
CA LYS A 397 10.90 -1.95 -25.00
C LYS A 397 11.15 -1.05 -23.81
N PHE A 398 12.28 -0.35 -23.79
CA PHE A 398 12.56 0.67 -22.79
C PHE A 398 12.65 2.05 -23.44
N ASP A 399 11.85 2.98 -22.94
CA ASP A 399 11.96 4.39 -23.27
C ASP A 399 13.09 5.01 -22.44
N LYS A 400 14.27 5.14 -23.05
CA LYS A 400 15.46 5.72 -22.40
C LYS A 400 15.30 7.21 -22.04
N THR A 401 14.28 7.89 -22.56
CA THR A 401 14.02 9.31 -22.28
C THR A 401 13.22 9.47 -21.00
N ASN A 402 12.20 8.62 -20.84
CA ASN A 402 11.26 8.70 -19.72
C ASN A 402 11.46 7.61 -18.67
N GLY A 403 12.44 6.74 -18.84
CA GLY A 403 12.83 5.75 -17.85
C GLY A 403 11.82 4.64 -17.62
N ARG A 404 11.00 4.31 -18.61
CA ARG A 404 9.86 3.38 -18.46
C ARG A 404 9.83 2.30 -19.52
N PHE A 405 9.14 1.21 -19.21
CA PHE A 405 8.88 0.15 -20.16
C PHE A 405 7.68 0.48 -21.05
N THR A 406 7.75 0.02 -22.30
CA THR A 406 6.73 0.26 -23.32
C THR A 406 6.47 -0.99 -24.15
N ASP A 407 5.36 -1.01 -24.88
CA ASP A 407 5.13 -1.98 -25.96
C ASP A 407 5.92 -1.60 -27.24
N ASP A 408 5.78 -2.40 -28.30
CA ASP A 408 6.44 -2.14 -29.60
C ASP A 408 5.99 -0.85 -30.28
N LYS A 409 4.86 -0.27 -29.86
CA LYS A 409 4.32 1.01 -30.36
C LYS A 409 4.75 2.20 -29.50
N GLY A 410 5.51 1.97 -28.42
CA GLY A 410 5.93 3.00 -27.48
C GLY A 410 4.88 3.38 -26.44
N ASN A 411 3.77 2.64 -26.33
CA ASN A 411 2.78 2.88 -25.27
C ASN A 411 3.33 2.39 -23.93
N PRO A 412 3.16 3.16 -22.83
CA PRO A 412 3.60 2.75 -21.50
C PRO A 412 3.01 1.41 -21.09
N LYS A 413 3.85 0.52 -20.58
CA LYS A 413 3.42 -0.72 -19.92
C LYS A 413 3.52 -0.54 -18.42
N ASN A 414 2.41 -0.74 -17.72
CA ASN A 414 2.39 -0.70 -16.26
C ASN A 414 3.00 -1.99 -15.70
N LEU A 415 4.31 -1.96 -15.44
CA LEU A 415 5.00 -3.02 -14.73
C LEU A 415 4.85 -2.81 -13.23
N LYS A 416 4.29 -3.83 -12.56
CA LYS A 416 4.16 -3.89 -11.11
C LYS A 416 5.45 -4.36 -10.44
N PHE A 417 6.59 -3.80 -10.84
CA PHE A 417 7.92 -4.18 -10.38
C PHE A 417 8.80 -2.96 -10.17
N ASN A 418 9.72 -3.07 -9.21
CA ASN A 418 10.75 -2.07 -8.97
C ASN A 418 11.96 -2.29 -9.90
N TYR A 419 12.58 -1.22 -10.38
CA TYR A 419 13.81 -1.32 -11.17
C TYR A 419 14.79 -0.17 -10.95
N ILE A 420 16.06 -0.50 -11.15
CA ILE A 420 17.18 0.44 -11.19
C ILE A 420 17.78 0.39 -12.58
N VAL A 421 18.07 1.56 -13.15
CA VAL A 421 18.72 1.69 -14.44
C VAL A 421 19.98 2.51 -14.27
N PHE A 422 21.11 2.00 -14.76
CA PHE A 422 22.36 2.72 -14.79
C PHE A 422 23.04 2.58 -16.15
N THR A 423 23.88 3.55 -16.48
CA THR A 423 24.66 3.58 -17.72
C THR A 423 26.13 3.47 -17.43
N ILE A 424 26.82 2.64 -18.21
CA ILE A 424 28.27 2.53 -18.25
C ILE A 424 28.76 3.19 -19.54
N SER A 425 29.70 4.12 -19.43
CA SER A 425 30.31 4.83 -20.58
C SER A 425 31.82 4.95 -20.48
#